data_AF-A0A1F5L108-F1
#
_entry.id   AF-A0A1F5L108-F1
#
_cell.length_a   1.000
_cell.length_b   1.000
_cell.length_c   1.000
_cell.angle_alpha   90.00
_cell.angle_beta   90.00
_cell.angle_gamma   90.00
#
_symmetry.space_group_name_H-M   'P 1'
#
loop_
_entity.id
_entity.type
_entity.pdbx_description
1 polymer ?
#
loop_
_entity_poly.entity_id
_entity_poly.type
_entity_poly.pdbx_seq_one_letter_code
_entity_poly.pdbx_strand_id
1 'polypeptide(L)'
;MKTISLFFAASLLGHAALATRLYAASYAGLVTSLDLSKSNELSTLSQTTECGGSPSWLMLDSPNGVLYCLDEAINAPNGTITTLKTHQDGTLTKLAQLKTPAGPVMSAMYSAPGVLERKFLAVAH
;
A
#
# COMPACT_ATOMS: atom_id res chain seq x y z
N MET A 1 -1.87 42.92 -43.76
CA MET A 1 -2.42 42.17 -42.62
C MET A 1 -2.77 40.76 -43.07
N LYS A 2 -2.01 39.75 -42.63
CA LYS A 2 -2.41 38.32 -42.57
C LYS A 2 -1.29 37.58 -41.83
N THR A 3 -1.38 37.59 -40.51
CA THR A 3 -0.53 36.79 -39.62
C THR A 3 -1.01 35.34 -39.70
N ILE A 4 -0.17 34.46 -40.26
CA ILE A 4 -0.38 33.02 -40.25
C ILE A 4 0.07 32.53 -38.87
N SER A 5 -0.89 32.18 -38.03
CA SER A 5 -0.64 31.61 -36.70
C SER A 5 -0.31 30.12 -36.85
N LEU A 6 0.94 29.73 -36.61
CA LEU A 6 1.34 28.32 -36.54
C LEU A 6 0.82 27.73 -35.23
N PHE A 7 -0.17 26.85 -35.31
CA PHE A 7 -0.56 25.97 -34.19
C PHE A 7 0.48 24.85 -34.04
N PHE A 8 1.40 25.01 -33.08
CA PHE A 8 2.29 23.93 -32.64
C PHE A 8 1.54 23.06 -31.63
N ALA A 9 0.83 22.03 -32.11
CA ALA A 9 0.29 20.98 -31.26
C ALA A 9 1.43 20.03 -30.86
N ALA A 10 2.15 20.35 -29.78
CA ALA A 10 3.12 19.43 -29.19
C ALA A 10 2.37 18.32 -28.45
N SER A 11 2.15 17.18 -29.11
CA SER A 11 1.70 15.96 -28.44
C SER A 11 2.86 15.42 -27.61
N LEU A 12 2.92 15.82 -26.34
CA LEU A 12 3.72 15.12 -25.33
C LEU A 12 3.04 13.76 -25.07
N LEU A 13 3.39 12.75 -25.86
CA LEU A 13 3.24 11.35 -25.49
C LEU A 13 4.24 11.08 -24.36
N GLY A 14 3.91 11.59 -23.17
CA GLY A 14 4.58 11.22 -21.93
C GLY A 14 4.40 9.71 -21.79
N HIS A 15 5.47 8.95 -21.98
CA HIS A 15 5.51 7.57 -21.55
C HIS A 15 5.28 7.61 -20.05
N ALA A 16 4.05 7.32 -19.61
CA ALA A 16 3.79 7.01 -18.22
C ALA A 16 4.62 5.77 -17.89
N ALA A 17 5.79 5.98 -17.31
CA ALA A 17 6.58 4.89 -16.77
C ALA A 17 5.71 4.24 -15.68
N LEU A 18 5.23 3.03 -15.95
CA LEU A 18 4.58 2.21 -14.92
C LEU A 18 5.66 1.81 -13.92
N ALA A 19 5.94 2.69 -12.96
CA ALA A 19 6.74 2.33 -11.80
C ALA A 19 5.98 1.23 -11.05
N THR A 20 6.57 0.04 -10.99
CA THR A 20 5.96 -1.09 -10.30
C THR A 20 6.45 -1.06 -8.86
N ARG A 21 5.56 -0.64 -7.95
CA ARG A 21 5.83 -0.61 -6.52
C ARG A 21 5.40 -1.91 -5.87
N LEU A 22 6.31 -2.52 -5.13
CA LEU A 22 6.02 -3.69 -4.30
C LEU A 22 6.10 -3.32 -2.83
N TYR A 23 5.39 -4.06 -2.00
CA TYR A 23 5.43 -3.93 -0.55
C TYR A 23 5.70 -5.30 0.06
N ALA A 24 6.61 -5.35 1.03
CA ALA A 24 6.97 -6.58 1.73
C ALA A 24 6.87 -6.38 3.24
N ALA A 25 6.27 -7.35 3.92
CA ALA A 25 6.28 -7.44 5.38
C ALA A 25 7.29 -8.50 5.83
N SER A 26 7.87 -8.32 7.00
CA SER A 26 8.71 -9.33 7.62
C SER A 26 8.55 -9.34 9.14
N TYR A 27 8.74 -10.52 9.75
CA TYR A 27 8.83 -10.68 11.21
C TYR A 27 10.05 -10.00 11.85
N ALA A 28 10.85 -9.23 11.09
CA ALA A 28 11.82 -8.31 11.66
C ALA A 28 11.17 -6.99 12.12
N GLY A 29 9.83 -6.90 12.09
CA GLY A 29 9.08 -5.70 12.44
C GLY A 29 9.09 -4.65 11.35
N LEU A 30 9.29 -5.04 10.08
CA LEU A 30 9.47 -4.11 8.97
C LEU A 30 8.39 -4.28 7.90
N VAL A 31 7.87 -3.15 7.43
CA VAL A 31 7.21 -3.02 6.14
C VAL A 31 8.14 -2.24 5.21
N THR A 32 8.52 -2.86 4.10
CA THR A 32 9.43 -2.30 3.10
C THR A 32 8.68 -1.96 1.84
N SER A 33 8.86 -0.75 1.33
CA SER A 33 8.43 -0.31 0.01
C SER A 33 9.59 -0.48 -0.96
N LEU A 34 9.33 -1.14 -2.08
CA LEU A 34 10.33 -1.57 -3.06
C LEU A 34 9.99 -1.03 -4.44
N ASP A 35 11.01 -0.65 -5.20
CA ASP A 35 10.92 -0.41 -6.64
C ASP A 35 11.37 -1.66 -7.40
N LEU A 36 10.59 -2.07 -8.40
CA LEU A 36 10.94 -3.13 -9.33
C LEU A 36 11.39 -2.50 -10.66
N SER A 37 12.68 -2.64 -10.97
CA SER A 37 13.25 -2.14 -12.21
C SER A 37 12.79 -2.96 -13.43
N LYS A 38 13.03 -2.43 -14.63
CA LYS A 38 12.80 -3.17 -15.89
C LYS A 38 13.71 -4.40 -16.05
N SER A 39 14.84 -4.47 -15.33
CA SER A 39 15.72 -5.64 -15.27
C SER A 39 15.30 -6.65 -14.20
N ASN A 40 14.13 -6.47 -13.58
CA ASN A 40 13.62 -7.27 -12.46
C ASN A 40 14.49 -7.20 -11.20
N GLU A 41 15.18 -6.08 -10.99
CA GLU A 41 15.94 -5.83 -9.77
C GLU A 41 15.07 -5.10 -8.75
N LEU A 42 15.18 -5.49 -7.49
CA LEU A 42 14.50 -4.85 -6.37
C LEU A 42 15.43 -3.85 -5.68
N SER A 43 14.94 -2.64 -5.46
CA SER A 43 15.61 -1.66 -4.60
C SER A 43 14.67 -1.14 -3.53
N THR A 44 15.21 -0.91 -2.33
CA THR A 44 14.45 -0.36 -1.22
C THR A 44 14.23 1.13 -1.42
N LEU A 45 12.96 1.54 -1.43
CA LEU A 45 12.56 2.96 -1.43
C LEU A 45 12.43 3.49 0.00
N SER A 46 11.79 2.72 0.87
CA SER A 46 11.60 3.09 2.27
C SER A 46 11.29 1.88 3.14
N GLN A 47 11.43 2.07 4.45
CA GLN A 47 11.04 1.10 5.46
C GLN A 47 10.31 1.79 6.60
N THR A 48 9.43 1.05 7.27
CA THR A 48 8.74 1.51 8.47
C THR A 48 8.52 0.36 9.45
N THR A 49 8.54 0.68 10.74
CA THR A 49 8.22 -0.25 11.84
C THR A 49 6.81 -0.05 12.39
N GLU A 50 6.03 0.84 11.77
CA GLU A 50 4.73 1.28 12.28
C GLU A 50 3.66 0.17 12.34
N CYS A 51 3.87 -0.94 11.63
CA CYS A 51 2.94 -2.06 11.63
C CYS A 51 2.98 -2.89 12.92
N GLY A 52 4.11 -2.95 13.62
CA GLY A 52 4.31 -3.80 14.79
C GLY A 52 5.54 -4.69 14.66
N GLY A 53 5.76 -5.57 15.65
CA GLY A 53 6.94 -6.43 15.73
C GLY A 53 6.86 -7.69 14.87
N SER A 54 5.65 -8.11 14.50
CA SER A 54 5.36 -9.30 13.71
C SER A 54 4.40 -9.04 12.53
N PRO A 55 4.74 -8.17 11.57
CA PRO A 55 3.98 -7.99 10.34
C PRO A 55 3.79 -9.31 9.58
N SER A 56 2.54 -9.74 9.40
CA SER A 56 2.19 -11.04 8.82
C SER A 56 1.50 -10.93 7.45
N TRP A 57 0.79 -9.83 7.19
CA TRP A 57 0.02 -9.66 5.96
C TRP A 57 -0.06 -8.20 5.51
N LEU A 58 -0.02 -7.99 4.20
CA LEU A 58 -0.20 -6.70 3.55
C LEU A 58 -1.33 -6.77 2.53
N MET A 59 -2.25 -5.80 2.57
CA MET A 59 -3.28 -5.65 1.55
C MET A 59 -3.30 -4.21 1.05
N LEU A 60 -3.07 -4.02 -0.24
CA LEU A 60 -3.05 -2.70 -0.88
C LEU A 60 -4.45 -2.32 -1.39
N ASP A 61 -4.95 -1.17 -0.95
CA ASP A 61 -6.07 -0.46 -1.55
C ASP A 61 -5.52 0.68 -2.43
N SER A 62 -5.10 0.30 -3.64
CA SER A 62 -4.45 1.20 -4.59
C SER A 62 -5.29 2.43 -4.96
N PRO A 63 -6.62 2.33 -5.19
CA PRO A 63 -7.46 3.50 -5.46
C PRO A 63 -7.39 4.59 -4.40
N ASN A 64 -7.21 4.22 -3.12
CA ASN A 64 -7.16 5.15 -2.00
C ASN A 64 -5.74 5.44 -1.52
N GLY A 65 -4.72 4.76 -2.07
CA GLY A 65 -3.33 4.89 -1.62
C GLY A 65 -3.14 4.45 -0.17
N VAL A 66 -3.85 3.40 0.25
CA VAL A 66 -3.79 2.86 1.62
C VAL A 66 -3.26 1.43 1.60
N LEU A 67 -2.27 1.15 2.42
CA LEU A 67 -1.75 -0.19 2.68
C LEU A 67 -2.20 -0.64 4.08
N TYR A 68 -2.98 -1.71 4.13
CA TYR A 68 -3.37 -2.35 5.38
C TYR A 68 -2.29 -3.35 5.76
N CYS A 69 -1.82 -3.28 7.00
CA CYS A 69 -0.82 -4.18 7.54
C CYS A 69 -1.36 -4.87 8.79
N LEU A 70 -1.27 -6.20 8.81
CA LEU A 70 -1.59 -7.01 9.99
C LEU A 70 -0.32 -7.28 10.78
N ASP A 71 -0.40 -7.14 12.10
CA ASP A 71 0.61 -7.63 13.04
C ASP A 71 0.06 -8.83 13.79
N GLU A 72 0.76 -9.95 13.70
CA GLU A 72 0.32 -11.24 14.24
C GLU A 72 0.33 -11.30 15.77
N ALA A 73 1.06 -10.40 16.42
CA ALA A 73 1.37 -10.41 17.83
C ALA A 73 2.10 -11.68 18.33
N ILE A 74 3.19 -12.06 17.66
CA ILE A 74 4.09 -13.10 18.19
C ILE A 74 4.59 -12.64 19.57
N ASN A 75 4.31 -13.44 20.62
CA ASN A 75 4.60 -13.14 22.03
C ASN A 75 3.83 -11.95 22.64
N ALA A 76 2.73 -11.51 22.03
CA ALA A 76 1.86 -10.45 22.55
C ALA A 76 0.40 -10.90 22.60
N PRO A 77 -0.43 -10.32 23.49
CA PRO A 77 -1.80 -10.80 23.70
C PRO A 77 -2.80 -10.40 22.61
N ASN A 78 -2.48 -9.40 21.77
CA ASN A 78 -3.39 -8.88 20.74
C ASN A 78 -2.60 -8.46 19.50
N GLY A 79 -3.10 -8.87 18.33
CA GLY A 79 -2.63 -8.38 17.04
C GLY A 79 -3.12 -6.97 16.73
N THR A 80 -2.73 -6.45 15.56
CA THR A 80 -3.25 -5.16 15.09
C THR A 80 -3.53 -5.15 13.60
N ILE A 81 -4.40 -4.22 13.19
CA ILE A 81 -4.49 -3.72 11.81
C ILE A 81 -3.96 -2.29 11.83
N THR A 82 -2.90 -2.03 11.09
CA THR A 82 -2.34 -0.69 10.88
C THR A 82 -2.61 -0.25 9.45
N THR A 83 -3.14 0.97 9.27
CA THR A 83 -3.30 1.57 7.94
C THR A 83 -2.16 2.54 7.67
N LEU A 84 -1.48 2.36 6.56
CA LEU A 84 -0.37 3.20 6.12
C LEU A 84 -0.76 3.94 4.83
N LYS A 85 -0.56 5.24 4.77
CA LYS A 85 -0.65 6.02 3.53
C LYS A 85 0.57 5.75 2.67
N THR A 86 0.35 5.47 1.38
CA THR A 86 1.41 5.34 0.38
C THR A 86 1.66 6.68 -0.29
N HIS A 87 2.93 7.09 -0.40
CA HIS A 87 3.32 8.31 -1.10
C HIS A 87 4.05 8.02 -2.41
N GLN A 88 4.12 9.01 -3.31
CA GLN A 88 4.73 8.84 -4.63
C GLN A 88 6.22 8.51 -4.56
N ASP A 89 6.94 9.02 -3.58
CA ASP A 89 8.36 8.73 -3.33
C ASP A 89 8.62 7.32 -2.76
N GLY A 90 7.55 6.58 -2.42
CA GLY A 90 7.64 5.24 -1.85
C GLY A 90 7.64 5.23 -0.33
N THR A 91 7.58 6.37 0.35
CA THR A 91 7.43 6.43 1.81
C THR A 91 6.06 5.96 2.26
N LEU A 92 6.00 5.47 3.50
CA LEU A 92 4.79 4.99 4.16
C LEU A 92 4.58 5.79 5.46
N THR A 93 3.37 6.28 5.68
CA THR A 93 3.03 7.01 6.92
C THR A 93 1.82 6.39 7.59
N LYS A 94 1.90 6.12 8.89
CA LYS A 94 0.76 5.61 9.66
C LYS A 94 -0.40 6.61 9.67
N LEU A 95 -1.59 6.10 9.38
CA LEU A 95 -2.86 6.83 9.49
C LEU A 95 -3.60 6.47 10.78
N ALA A 96 -3.69 5.17 11.08
CA ALA A 96 -4.42 4.64 12.22
C ALA A 96 -3.96 3.22 12.54
N GLN A 97 -4.30 2.75 13.73
CA GLN A 97 -4.10 1.36 14.14
C GLN A 97 -5.23 0.94 15.06
N LEU A 98 -5.73 -0.28 14.86
CA LEU A 98 -6.76 -0.90 15.67
C LEU A 98 -6.26 -2.25 16.18
N LYS A 99 -6.74 -2.66 17.35
CA LYS A 99 -6.44 -3.99 17.91
C LYS A 99 -7.32 -5.05 17.24
N THR A 100 -6.76 -6.23 17.11
CA THR A 100 -7.45 -7.47 16.76
C THR A 100 -7.15 -8.52 17.82
N PRO A 101 -7.84 -9.67 17.83
CA PRO A 101 -7.30 -10.87 18.45
C PRO A 101 -5.86 -11.15 17.95
N ALA A 102 -5.08 -11.92 18.69
CA ALA A 102 -3.77 -12.39 18.21
C ALA A 102 -3.94 -13.31 16.98
N GLY A 103 -2.88 -13.44 16.17
CA GLY A 103 -2.85 -14.32 15.00
C GLY A 103 -3.42 -13.78 13.67
N PRO A 104 -3.69 -12.48 13.43
CA PRO A 104 -4.21 -12.08 12.12
C PRO A 104 -3.16 -12.37 11.03
N VAL A 105 -3.50 -13.20 10.04
CA VAL A 105 -2.55 -13.67 8.99
C VAL A 105 -3.04 -13.44 7.56
N MET A 106 -4.29 -13.01 7.41
CA MET A 106 -4.87 -12.70 6.10
C MET A 106 -5.99 -11.67 6.25
N SER A 107 -6.07 -10.73 5.32
CA SER A 107 -7.21 -9.83 5.21
C SER A 107 -7.67 -9.64 3.77
N ALA A 108 -8.99 -9.47 3.62
CA ALA A 108 -9.63 -9.23 2.33
C ALA A 108 -10.73 -8.18 2.46
N MET A 109 -10.75 -7.23 1.53
CA MET A 109 -11.83 -6.26 1.43
C MET A 109 -13.04 -6.91 0.73
N TYR A 110 -14.24 -6.71 1.26
CA TYR A 110 -15.48 -7.18 0.65
C TYR A 110 -16.59 -6.13 0.72
N SER A 111 -17.60 -6.31 -0.14
CA SER A 111 -18.85 -5.53 -0.13
C SER A 111 -20.00 -6.45 0.22
N ALA A 112 -21.00 -5.93 0.92
CA ALA A 112 -22.18 -6.70 1.31
C ALA A 112 -23.37 -6.35 0.40
N PRO A 113 -24.19 -7.34 -0.02
CA PRO A 113 -25.42 -7.06 -0.75
C PRO A 113 -26.32 -6.07 0.00
N GLY A 114 -26.85 -5.08 -0.72
CA GLY A 114 -27.74 -4.05 -0.14
C GLY A 114 -27.03 -2.94 0.65
N VAL A 115 -25.70 -2.97 0.78
CA VAL A 115 -24.92 -1.88 1.38
C VAL A 115 -24.09 -1.18 0.31
N LEU A 116 -24.53 0.00 -0.10
CA LEU A 116 -23.81 0.85 -1.07
C LEU A 116 -22.76 1.70 -0.36
N GLU A 117 -21.71 2.10 -1.09
CA GLU A 117 -20.68 3.05 -0.64
C GLU A 117 -19.95 2.64 0.66
N ARG A 118 -19.97 1.35 1.02
CA ARG A 118 -19.24 0.82 2.17
C ARG A 118 -18.55 -0.48 1.82
N LYS A 119 -17.27 -0.55 2.21
CA LYS A 119 -16.48 -1.77 2.19
C LYS A 119 -16.20 -2.23 3.61
N PHE A 120 -15.99 -3.52 3.76
CA PHE A 120 -15.68 -4.18 5.01
C PHE A 120 -14.37 -4.94 4.86
N LEU A 121 -13.62 -5.05 5.95
CA LEU A 121 -12.38 -5.82 5.98
C LEU A 121 -12.64 -7.12 6.75
N ALA A 122 -12.54 -8.24 6.07
CA ALA A 122 -12.48 -9.54 6.72
C ALA A 122 -11.04 -9.81 7.16
N VAL A 123 -10.87 -10.37 8.37
CA VAL A 123 -9.57 -10.74 8.93
C VAL A 123 -9.64 -12.19 9.40
N ALA A 124 -8.74 -13.01 8.88
CA ALA A 124 -8.56 -14.40 9.33
C ALA A 124 -7.44 -14.46 10.36
N HIS A 125 -7.67 -15.27 11.39
CA HIS A 125 -6.78 -15.56 12.50
C HIS A 125 -6.34 -17.02 12.48
#